data_AF-A0A7W9MGU1-F1
#
_entry.id   AF-A0A7W9MGU1-F1
#
_cell.length_a   1.000
_cell.length_b   1.000
_cell.length_c   1.000
_cell.angle_alpha   90.00
_cell.angle_beta   90.00
_cell.angle_gamma   90.00
#
_symmetry.space_group_name_H-M   'P 1'
#
loop_
_entity.id
_entity.type
_entity.pdbx_description
1 polymer ?
#
loop_
_entity_poly.entity_id
_entity_poly.type
_entity_poly.pdbx_seq_one_letter_code
_entity_poly.pdbx_strand_id
1 'polypeptide(L)' 'MAYHRRGIGVFGLVYLLVGLYVAWVYDYITPGLLRDVAEALLAVVLWVLVLLGVDLHLGG' A
#
# COMPACT_ATOMS: atom_id res chain seq x y z
N MET A 1 -19.67 -13.59 -26.77
CA MET A 1 -19.00 -13.96 -25.51
C MET A 1 -17.71 -13.16 -25.43
N ALA A 2 -17.72 -12.02 -24.73
CA ALA A 2 -16.58 -11.10 -24.69
C ALA A 2 -15.66 -11.45 -23.52
N TYR A 3 -14.53 -12.10 -23.81
CA TYR A 3 -13.48 -12.31 -22.83
C TYR A 3 -12.67 -11.00 -22.74
N HIS A 4 -13.10 -10.06 -21.90
CA HIS A 4 -12.25 -8.95 -21.49
C HIS A 4 -11.14 -9.53 -20.59
N ARG A 5 -10.08 -10.07 -21.20
CA ARG A 5 -8.80 -10.25 -20.52
C ARG A 5 -8.23 -8.86 -20.25
N ARG A 6 -8.72 -8.19 -19.21
CA ARG A 6 -8.02 -7.08 -18.55
C ARG A 6 -6.82 -7.65 -17.78
N GLY A 7 -5.96 -8.38 -18.49
CA GLY A 7 -4.62 -8.65 -18.00
C GLY A 7 -3.86 -7.35 -18.16
N ILE A 8 -3.19 -6.91 -17.09
CA ILE A 8 -2.18 -5.87 -17.21
C ILE A 8 -1.18 -6.41 -18.24
N GLY A 9 -1.22 -5.88 -19.46
CA GLY A 9 -0.28 -6.26 -20.51
C GLY A 9 1.13 -5.93 -20.06
N VAL A 10 2.13 -6.52 -20.70
CA VAL A 10 3.55 -6.25 -20.41
C VAL A 10 3.84 -4.74 -20.34
N PHE A 11 3.21 -3.96 -21.21
CA PHE A 11 3.26 -2.48 -21.17
C PHE A 11 2.75 -1.87 -19.87
N GLY A 12 1.63 -2.34 -19.33
CA GLY A 12 1.12 -1.87 -18.05
C GLY A 12 2.03 -2.27 -16.88
N LEU A 13 2.65 -3.45 -16.97
CA LEU A 13 3.58 -3.94 -15.95
C LEU A 13 4.86 -3.10 -15.94
N VAL A 14 5.42 -2.81 -17.13
CA VAL A 14 6.57 -1.91 -17.28
C VAL A 14 6.23 -0.51 -16.78
N TYR A 15 5.05 0.03 -17.11
CA TYR A 15 4.61 1.34 -16.63
C TYR A 15 4.56 1.40 -15.09
N LEU A 16 4.01 0.37 -14.44
CA LEU A 16 3.95 0.30 -12.98
C LEU A 16 5.34 0.21 -12.36
N LEU A 17 6.25 -0.59 -12.92
CA LEU A 17 7.62 -0.72 -12.42
C LEU A 17 8.40 0.59 -12.56
N VAL A 18 8.29 1.26 -13.71
CA VAL A 18 8.94 2.56 -13.94
C VAL A 18 8.35 3.62 -13.02
N GLY A 19 7.02 3.67 -12.87
CA GLY A 19 6.35 4.60 -11.96
C GLY A 19 6.78 4.39 -10.51
N LEU A 20 6.90 3.14 -10.06
CA LEU A 20 7.38 2.80 -8.71
C LEU A 20 8.83 3.23 -8.52
N TYR A 21 9.70 2.99 -9.51
CA TYR A 21 11.09 3.42 -9.47
C TYR A 21 11.22 4.94 -9.40
N VAL A 22 10.49 5.67 -10.25
CA VAL A 22 10.45 7.14 -10.22
C VAL A 22 9.95 7.63 -8.87
N ALA A 23 8.85 7.08 -8.36
CA ALA A 23 8.33 7.47 -7.06
C ALA A 23 9.33 7.24 -5.90
N TRP A 24 10.18 6.22 -6.00
CA TRP A 24 11.27 5.98 -5.05
C TRP A 24 12.41 6.99 -5.21
N VAL A 25 12.83 7.28 -6.44
CA VAL A 25 13.95 8.20 -6.73
C VAL A 25 13.63 9.65 -6.36
N TYR A 26 12.37 10.06 -6.53
CA TYR A 26 11.91 11.41 -6.19
C TYR A 26 11.42 11.55 -4.74
N ASP A 27 11.69 10.56 -3.87
CA ASP A 27 11.25 10.55 -2.46
C ASP A 27 9.71 10.70 -2.28
N TYR A 28 8.92 10.34 -3.29
CA TYR A 28 7.46 10.28 -3.16
C TYR A 28 7.02 9.07 -2.32
N ILE A 29 7.72 7.94 -2.43
CA ILE A 29 7.51 6.75 -1.59
C ILE A 29 8.74 6.59 -0.70
N THR A 30 8.66 7.18 0.50
CA THR A 30 9.67 6.98 1.53
C THR A 30 9.29 5.81 2.44
N PRO A 31 10.27 5.11 3.04
CA PRO A 31 9.98 4.06 4.03
C PRO A 31 9.12 4.56 5.20
N GLY A 32 9.30 5.82 5.60
CA GLY A 32 8.49 6.46 6.64
C GLY A 32 7.03 6.61 6.20
N LEU A 33 6.78 7.14 5.01
CA LEU A 33 5.42 7.26 4.48
C LEU A 33 4.75 5.87 4.34
N LEU A 34 5.50 4.85 3.95
CA LEU A 34 4.97 3.49 3.86
C LEU A 34 4.60 2.91 5.24
N ARG A 35 5.41 3.19 6.27
CA ARG A 35 5.10 2.84 7.67
C ARG A 35 3.84 3.55 8.14
N ASP A 36 3.74 4.86 7.95
CA ASP A 36 2.58 5.65 8.39
C ASP A 36 1.29 5.17 7.72
N VAL A 37 1.34 4.89 6.42
CA VAL A 37 0.20 4.33 5.66
C VAL A 37 -0.15 2.93 6.19
N ALA A 38 0.83 2.08 6.47
CA ALA A 38 0.60 0.76 7.03
C ALA A 38 -0.03 0.83 8.43
N GLU A 39 0.44 1.72 9.30
CA GLU A 39 -0.13 1.97 10.63
C GLU A 39 -1.58 2.47 10.52
N ALA A 40 -1.86 3.41 9.61
CA ALA A 40 -3.21 3.90 9.37
C ALA A 40 -4.15 2.79 8.86
N LEU A 41 -3.70 1.97 7.92
CA LEU A 41 -4.48 0.83 7.42
C LEU A 41 -4.71 -0.21 8.51
N LEU A 42 -3.69 -0.50 9.33
CA LEU A 42 -3.81 -1.39 10.48
C LEU A 42 -4.84 -0.84 11.48
N ALA A 43 -4.80 0.45 11.79
CA ALA A 43 -5.80 1.07 12.66
C ALA A 43 -7.22 0.93 12.10
N VAL A 44 -7.41 1.13 10.79
CA VAL A 44 -8.71 0.97 10.12
C VAL A 44 -9.21 -0.47 10.14
N VAL A 45 -8.33 -1.47 10.00
CA VAL A 45 -8.74 -2.90 10.05
C VAL A 45 -8.94 -3.37 11.49
N LEU A 46 -8.09 -2.91 12.39
CA LEU A 46 -8.03 -3.33 13.80
C LEU A 46 -8.93 -2.48 14.70
N TRP A 47 -9.74 -1.58 14.16
CA TRP A 47 -10.68 -0.76 14.93
C TRP A 47 -11.61 -1.58 15.85
N VAL A 48 -11.97 -2.81 15.45
CA VAL A 48 -12.75 -3.73 16.29
C VAL A 48 -11.96 -4.18 17.53
N LEU A 49 -10.64 -4.34 17.40
CA LEU A 49 -9.75 -4.66 18.51
C LEU A 49 -9.59 -3.49 19.50
N VAL A 50 -9.69 -2.25 19.01
CA VAL A 50 -9.73 -1.05 19.86
C VAL A 50 -10.97 -1.08 20.77
N LEU A 51 -12.13 -1.48 20.26
CA LEU A 51 -13.33 -1.69 21.08
C LEU A 51 -13.19 -2.87 22.06
N LEU A 52 -12.33 -3.83 21.75
CA LEU A 52 -11.99 -4.98 22.59
C LEU A 52 -10.91 -4.67 23.65
N GLY A 53 -10.38 -3.44 23.69
CA GLY A 53 -9.35 -3.01 24.65
C GLY A 53 -7.93 -3.45 24.32
N VAL A 54 -7.67 -3.86 23.07
CA VAL A 54 -6.31 -4.20 22.62
C VAL A 54 -5.65 -2.93 22.07
N ASP A 55 -4.76 -2.35 22.87
CA ASP A 55 -3.98 -1.17 22.52
C ASP A 55 -2.80 -1.57 21.60
N LEU A 56 -2.90 -1.25 20.31
CA LEU A 56 -1.87 -1.54 19.32
C LEU A 56 -0.81 -0.44 19.35
N HIS A 57 0.13 -0.53 20.29
CA HIS A 57 1.36 0.24 20.24
C HIS A 57 2.31 -0.37 19.19
N LEU A 58 2.32 0.16 17.97
CA LEU A 58 3.40 -0.05 16.99
C LEU A 58 4.59 0.85 17.37
N GLY A 59 5.11 0.65 18.59
CA GLY A 59 6.17 1.45 19.20
C GLY A 59 7.52 0.76 19.13
N GLY A 60 8.41 1.36 18.34
CA GLY A 60 9.81 1.01 18.11
C GLY A 60 10.40 1.95 17.06
#